data_AF-A0A550J6U9-F1
#
_entry.id   AF-A0A550J6U9-F1
#
_cell.length_a   1.000
_cell.length_b   1.000
_cell.length_c   1.000
_cell.angle_alpha   90.00
_cell.angle_beta   90.00
_cell.angle_gamma   90.00
#
_symmetry.space_group_name_H-M   'P 1'
#
loop_
_entity.id
_entity.type
_entity.pdbx_description
1 polymer ?
#
loop_
_entity_poly.entity_id
_entity_poly.type
_entity_poly.pdbx_seq_one_letter_code
_entity_poly.pdbx_strand_id
1 'polypeptide(L)'
;MVGGYDFVRGVTSGGHTFTSGDLFIDVDGDAQYGPVNTKSGGAYPALALNDTFGYDFVLDLDFATKTYAVIRLDEGASTLMSSVYYAQNDESNPWRYLSGGTVLAANQSLGYVAGLTDTGFAGDWHNAVFVDLSFLGHGADFTVHFTMECGNDNLMGQGALPAPEPGTLLLLGTGLLGLLAWRRRH
;
A
#
# COMPACT_ATOMS: atom_id res chain seq x y z
N MET A 1 -2.56 6.89 4.52
CA MET A 1 -3.93 6.34 4.45
C MET A 1 -4.77 6.94 5.58
N VAL A 2 -6.04 7.27 5.34
CA VAL A 2 -6.98 7.81 6.34
C VAL A 2 -8.27 6.99 6.32
N GLY A 3 -8.82 6.65 7.48
CA GLY A 3 -10.04 5.82 7.61
C GLY A 3 -10.92 6.22 8.79
N GLY A 4 -12.20 5.83 8.72
CA GLY A 4 -13.24 6.18 9.71
C GLY A 4 -13.31 5.24 10.92
N TYR A 5 -12.51 4.17 10.96
CA TYR A 5 -12.44 3.23 12.07
C TYR A 5 -11.03 3.22 12.68
N ASP A 6 -10.90 2.69 13.90
CA ASP A 6 -9.61 2.59 14.60
C ASP A 6 -8.79 1.46 13.98
N PHE A 7 -7.73 1.79 13.23
CA PHE A 7 -6.92 0.78 12.54
C PHE A 7 -6.24 -0.21 13.51
N VAL A 8 -6.05 0.16 14.79
CA VAL A 8 -5.42 -0.70 15.80
C VAL A 8 -6.43 -1.64 16.44
N ARG A 9 -7.63 -1.14 16.76
CA ARG A 9 -8.66 -1.93 17.45
C ARG A 9 -9.63 -2.64 16.51
N GLY A 10 -9.70 -2.20 15.26
CA GLY A 10 -10.72 -2.64 14.32
C GLY A 10 -12.11 -2.12 14.70
N VAL A 11 -13.14 -2.85 14.26
CA VAL A 11 -14.54 -2.57 14.57
C VAL A 11 -15.26 -3.86 14.95
N THR A 12 -16.05 -3.81 16.02
CA THR A 12 -16.87 -4.96 16.45
C THR A 12 -18.30 -4.80 15.94
N SER A 13 -18.78 -5.79 15.18
CA SER A 13 -20.16 -5.85 14.70
C SER A 13 -20.62 -7.31 14.64
N GLY A 14 -21.87 -7.58 15.04
CA GLY A 14 -22.43 -8.95 14.99
C GLY A 14 -21.70 -9.98 15.86
N GLY A 15 -20.94 -9.55 16.87
CA GLY A 15 -20.14 -10.43 17.72
C GLY A 15 -18.76 -10.82 17.15
N HIS A 16 -18.40 -10.29 15.98
CA HIS A 16 -17.08 -10.44 15.36
C HIS A 16 -16.33 -9.11 15.39
N THR A 17 -15.02 -9.15 15.62
CA THR A 17 -14.15 -7.97 15.54
C THR A 17 -13.38 -8.03 14.24
N PHE A 18 -13.72 -7.16 13.31
CA PHE A 18 -13.05 -7.02 12.02
C PHE A 18 -11.80 -6.17 12.18
N THR A 19 -10.68 -6.69 11.72
CA THR A 19 -9.36 -6.05 11.87
C THR A 19 -8.88 -5.41 10.57
N SER A 20 -7.90 -4.52 10.69
CA SER A 20 -7.21 -3.93 9.55
C SER A 20 -6.43 -4.99 8.78
N GLY A 21 -6.39 -4.85 7.46
CA GLY A 21 -5.59 -5.67 6.59
C GLY A 21 -4.18 -5.15 6.36
N ASP A 22 -3.59 -5.62 5.27
CA ASP A 22 -2.27 -5.21 4.79
C ASP A 22 -2.37 -4.22 3.63
N LEU A 23 -1.25 -3.58 3.29
CA LEU A 23 -1.19 -2.63 2.18
C LEU A 23 -0.49 -3.27 0.98
N PHE A 24 -1.25 -3.54 -0.07
CA PHE A 24 -0.78 -4.14 -1.32
C PHE A 24 -0.39 -3.06 -2.32
N ILE A 25 0.65 -3.32 -3.11
CA ILE A 25 1.22 -2.35 -4.03
C ILE A 25 1.51 -3.02 -5.37
N ASP A 26 1.12 -2.34 -6.43
CA ASP A 26 1.34 -2.69 -7.83
C ASP A 26 2.15 -1.57 -8.50
N VAL A 27 3.16 -1.95 -9.27
CA VAL A 27 4.06 -1.04 -10.00
C VAL A 27 4.10 -1.29 -11.50
N ASP A 28 3.40 -2.30 -12.02
CA ASP A 28 3.39 -2.62 -13.44
C ASP A 28 1.99 -2.52 -14.09
N GLY A 29 0.96 -2.32 -13.28
CA GLY A 29 -0.40 -2.02 -13.70
C GLY A 29 -1.27 -3.26 -13.96
N ASP A 30 -0.85 -4.45 -13.51
CA ASP A 30 -1.58 -5.70 -13.74
C ASP A 30 -2.49 -6.13 -12.58
N ALA A 31 -2.49 -5.37 -11.47
CA ALA A 31 -3.33 -5.63 -10.30
C ALA A 31 -4.83 -5.77 -10.65
N GLN A 32 -5.43 -6.82 -10.09
CA GLN A 32 -6.84 -7.14 -10.21
C GLN A 32 -7.58 -6.73 -8.94
N TYR A 33 -8.52 -5.79 -9.08
CA TYR A 33 -9.41 -5.32 -8.00
C TYR A 33 -10.79 -5.00 -8.58
N GLY A 34 -11.80 -4.84 -7.72
CA GLY A 34 -13.16 -4.59 -8.18
C GLY A 34 -13.86 -5.88 -8.66
N PRO A 35 -14.84 -5.78 -9.58
CA PRO A 35 -15.64 -6.94 -10.02
C PRO A 35 -14.85 -8.07 -10.67
N VAL A 36 -13.66 -7.79 -11.20
CA VAL A 36 -12.76 -8.84 -11.75
C VAL A 36 -12.08 -9.65 -10.65
N ASN A 37 -12.08 -9.14 -9.41
CA ASN A 37 -11.44 -9.73 -8.26
C ASN A 37 -12.38 -10.48 -7.31
N THR A 38 -13.52 -10.95 -7.81
CA THR A 38 -14.46 -11.76 -7.03
C THR A 38 -13.97 -13.20 -6.83
N LYS A 39 -12.70 -13.37 -6.45
CA LYS A 39 -12.14 -14.67 -6.09
C LYS A 39 -12.44 -14.93 -4.60
N SER A 40 -13.66 -15.39 -4.36
CA SER A 40 -14.05 -16.13 -3.14
C SER A 40 -13.97 -15.36 -1.82
N GLY A 41 -14.47 -14.14 -1.72
CA GLY A 41 -14.87 -13.68 -0.39
C GLY A 41 -16.20 -14.32 0.00
N GLY A 42 -16.56 -14.20 1.27
CA GLY A 42 -17.83 -14.74 1.78
C GLY A 42 -17.84 -16.20 2.24
N ALA A 43 -16.75 -16.95 2.08
CA ALA A 43 -16.59 -18.19 2.85
C ALA A 43 -15.97 -17.83 4.21
N TYR A 44 -16.69 -18.14 5.28
CA TYR A 44 -16.16 -18.08 6.64
C TYR A 44 -15.82 -19.51 7.11
N PRO A 45 -14.59 -19.77 7.58
CA PRO A 45 -13.47 -18.83 7.72
C PRO A 45 -12.90 -18.38 6.38
N ALA A 46 -12.32 -17.17 6.35
CA ALA A 46 -11.70 -16.57 5.18
C ALA A 46 -10.75 -17.53 4.46
N LEU A 47 -10.81 -17.57 3.13
CA LEU A 47 -10.07 -18.54 2.34
C LEU A 47 -8.63 -18.10 2.16
N ALA A 48 -7.70 -19.04 2.36
CA ALA A 48 -6.32 -18.88 1.93
C ALA A 48 -6.26 -19.15 0.41
N LEU A 49 -5.86 -18.13 -0.35
CA LEU A 49 -5.79 -18.15 -1.80
C LEU A 49 -4.32 -18.12 -2.22
N ASN A 50 -3.94 -19.03 -3.12
CA ASN A 50 -2.61 -19.02 -3.72
C ASN A 50 -2.58 -18.10 -4.94
N ASP A 51 -2.63 -16.80 -4.68
CA ASP A 51 -2.81 -15.76 -5.69
C ASP A 51 -2.17 -14.46 -5.19
N THR A 52 -1.50 -13.74 -6.08
CA THR A 52 -0.95 -12.40 -5.80
C THR A 52 -1.92 -11.29 -6.16
N PHE A 53 -2.96 -11.60 -6.94
CA PHE A 53 -3.90 -10.62 -7.51
C PHE A 53 -3.23 -9.56 -8.38
N GLY A 54 -2.06 -9.84 -8.94
CA GLY A 54 -1.27 -8.85 -9.69
C GLY A 54 -0.66 -7.76 -8.82
N TYR A 55 -0.49 -8.00 -7.51
CA TYR A 55 0.32 -7.10 -6.68
C TYR A 55 1.78 -7.57 -6.67
N ASP A 56 2.70 -6.61 -6.77
CA ASP A 56 4.15 -6.82 -6.73
C ASP A 56 4.72 -6.81 -5.32
N PHE A 57 4.10 -6.06 -4.42
CA PHE A 57 4.54 -5.94 -3.03
C PHE A 57 3.38 -5.94 -2.06
N VAL A 58 3.68 -6.35 -0.83
CA VAL A 58 2.81 -6.12 0.32
C VAL A 58 3.62 -5.56 1.47
N LEU A 59 3.04 -4.58 2.16
CA LEU A 59 3.48 -4.17 3.48
C LEU A 59 2.61 -4.94 4.48
N ASP A 60 3.20 -5.95 5.14
CA ASP A 60 2.57 -6.73 6.21
C ASP A 60 2.53 -5.87 7.47
N LEU A 61 1.35 -5.31 7.77
CA LEU A 61 1.16 -4.27 8.78
C LEU A 61 0.80 -4.89 10.12
N ASP A 62 1.64 -4.64 11.13
CA ASP A 62 1.35 -4.95 12.52
C ASP A 62 0.98 -3.68 13.28
N PHE A 63 -0.32 -3.45 13.43
CA PHE A 63 -0.86 -2.32 14.19
C PHE A 63 -0.65 -2.42 15.70
N ALA A 64 -0.43 -3.63 16.25
CA ALA A 64 -0.18 -3.81 17.68
C ALA A 64 1.24 -3.36 18.04
N THR A 65 2.23 -3.71 17.21
CA THR A 65 3.63 -3.26 17.39
C THR A 65 3.93 -1.94 16.70
N LYS A 66 3.03 -1.45 15.85
CA LYS A 66 3.24 -0.28 14.97
C LYS A 66 4.47 -0.45 14.10
N THR A 67 4.59 -1.63 13.50
CA THR A 67 5.64 -1.93 12.55
C THR A 67 5.09 -2.57 11.29
N TYR A 68 5.91 -2.66 10.25
CA TYR A 68 5.59 -3.45 9.07
C TYR A 68 6.82 -4.12 8.48
N ALA A 69 6.60 -5.17 7.70
CA ALA A 69 7.60 -5.76 6.81
C ALA A 69 7.27 -5.40 5.36
N VAL A 70 8.31 -5.24 4.53
CA VAL A 70 8.18 -5.06 3.08
C VAL A 70 8.49 -6.38 2.41
N ILE A 71 7.53 -6.91 1.66
CA ILE A 71 7.61 -8.22 1.03
C ILE A 71 7.39 -8.02 -0.46
N ARG A 72 8.36 -8.49 -1.28
CA ARG A 72 8.15 -8.63 -2.71
C ARG A 72 7.38 -9.92 -2.97
N LEU A 73 6.30 -9.82 -3.71
CA LEU A 73 5.48 -10.93 -4.14
C LEU A 73 6.10 -11.48 -5.43
N ASP A 74 6.39 -12.77 -5.46
CA ASP A 74 6.96 -13.41 -6.64
C ASP A 74 5.81 -14.15 -7.36
N GLU A 75 5.46 -13.72 -8.57
CA GLU A 75 4.46 -14.40 -9.39
C GLU A 75 4.85 -15.88 -9.58
N GLY A 76 3.97 -16.80 -9.18
CA GLY A 76 4.19 -18.24 -9.30
C GLY A 76 4.89 -18.92 -8.11
N ALA A 77 5.35 -18.18 -7.09
CA ALA A 77 5.66 -18.75 -5.78
C ALA A 77 4.37 -19.01 -4.98
N SER A 78 4.43 -19.87 -3.96
CA SER A 78 3.29 -20.13 -3.07
C SER A 78 2.98 -18.93 -2.16
N THR A 79 2.50 -17.83 -2.75
CA THR A 79 2.03 -16.64 -2.04
C THR A 79 0.60 -16.89 -1.60
N LEU A 80 0.38 -16.89 -0.29
CA LEU A 80 -0.93 -17.07 0.31
C LEU A 80 -1.47 -15.73 0.79
N MET A 81 -2.70 -15.43 0.40
CA MET A 81 -3.47 -14.28 0.83
C MET A 81 -4.82 -14.71 1.37
N SER A 82 -5.48 -13.85 2.12
CA SER A 82 -6.80 -14.09 2.68
C SER A 82 -7.86 -13.22 2.00
N SER A 83 -9.01 -13.83 1.71
CA SER A 83 -10.20 -13.14 1.20
C SER A 83 -10.96 -12.39 2.29
N VAL A 84 -11.70 -11.34 1.93
CA VAL A 84 -12.58 -10.62 2.85
C VAL A 84 -13.68 -11.53 3.40
N TYR A 85 -14.23 -11.13 4.55
CA TYR A 85 -15.23 -11.88 5.29
C TYR A 85 -16.59 -11.94 4.58
N TYR A 86 -17.09 -10.82 4.06
CA TYR A 86 -18.45 -10.75 3.48
C TYR A 86 -18.43 -10.93 1.96
N ALA A 87 -19.24 -11.88 1.47
CA ALA A 87 -19.42 -12.19 0.05
C ALA A 87 -19.77 -10.95 -0.81
N GLN A 88 -20.55 -10.04 -0.24
CA GLN A 88 -20.99 -8.83 -0.94
C GLN A 88 -19.85 -7.82 -1.17
N ASN A 89 -18.70 -8.02 -0.53
CA ASN A 89 -17.55 -7.11 -0.57
C ASN A 89 -16.33 -7.76 -1.24
N ASP A 90 -16.50 -8.89 -1.93
CA ASP A 90 -15.43 -9.66 -2.57
C ASP A 90 -14.57 -8.85 -3.54
N GLU A 91 -15.15 -7.80 -4.11
CA GLU A 91 -14.46 -6.87 -5.00
C GLU A 91 -13.31 -6.12 -4.32
N SER A 92 -13.26 -6.11 -2.98
CA SER A 92 -12.19 -5.54 -2.17
C SER A 92 -11.08 -6.54 -1.84
N ASN A 93 -11.12 -7.77 -2.33
CA ASN A 93 -10.02 -8.72 -2.11
C ASN A 93 -8.68 -8.17 -2.65
N PRO A 94 -7.53 -8.69 -2.17
CA PRO A 94 -7.34 -9.40 -0.90
C PRO A 94 -7.32 -8.43 0.29
N TRP A 95 -7.58 -8.91 1.51
CA TRP A 95 -7.42 -8.08 2.72
C TRP A 95 -6.12 -8.33 3.47
N ARG A 96 -5.55 -9.53 3.42
CA ARG A 96 -4.40 -9.89 4.26
C ARG A 96 -3.43 -10.82 3.55
N TYR A 97 -2.15 -10.54 3.71
CA TYR A 97 -1.06 -11.43 3.37
C TYR A 97 -0.87 -12.48 4.47
N LEU A 98 -0.65 -13.74 4.08
CA LEU A 98 -0.48 -14.85 5.02
C LEU A 98 0.95 -15.40 5.00
N SER A 99 1.52 -15.61 3.81
CA SER A 99 2.88 -16.15 3.65
C SER A 99 3.37 -16.10 2.21
N GLY A 100 4.68 -16.22 1.99
CA GLY A 100 5.30 -16.32 0.66
C GLY A 100 6.18 -15.13 0.33
N GLY A 101 6.60 -15.02 -0.93
CA GLY A 101 7.44 -13.91 -1.39
C GLY A 101 8.81 -13.79 -0.70
N THR A 102 9.45 -12.64 -0.93
CA THR A 102 10.79 -12.31 -0.46
C THR A 102 10.74 -11.09 0.46
N VAL A 103 11.17 -11.23 1.72
CA VAL A 103 11.28 -10.10 2.67
C VAL A 103 12.44 -9.18 2.26
N LEU A 104 12.13 -7.93 1.95
CA LEU A 104 13.11 -6.89 1.60
C LEU A 104 13.53 -6.07 2.83
N ALA A 105 12.58 -5.80 3.72
CA ALA A 105 12.80 -5.10 4.98
C ALA A 105 11.85 -5.62 6.04
N ALA A 106 12.27 -5.58 7.30
CA ALA A 106 11.45 -6.00 8.45
C ALA A 106 11.47 -4.92 9.53
N ASN A 107 10.44 -4.93 10.40
CA ASN A 107 10.32 -4.03 11.56
C ASN A 107 10.45 -2.54 11.20
N GLN A 108 9.97 -2.14 10.02
CA GLN A 108 9.91 -0.73 9.63
C GLN A 108 8.86 -0.02 10.51
N SER A 109 9.06 1.27 10.80
CA SER A 109 8.17 1.99 11.70
C SER A 109 6.88 2.42 10.99
N LEU A 110 5.73 2.07 11.56
CA LEU A 110 4.42 2.52 11.14
C LEU A 110 4.00 3.76 11.94
N GLY A 111 3.67 4.85 11.24
CA GLY A 111 3.07 6.03 11.85
C GLY A 111 1.57 5.83 12.05
N TYR A 112 1.05 6.19 13.22
CA TYR A 112 -0.39 6.14 13.51
C TYR A 112 -0.85 7.35 14.31
N VAL A 113 -1.89 8.02 13.85
CA VAL A 113 -2.54 9.14 14.52
C VAL A 113 -4.02 8.86 14.61
N ALA A 114 -4.58 8.96 15.82
CA ALA A 114 -5.98 8.68 16.07
C ALA A 114 -6.77 9.95 16.39
N GLY A 115 -8.07 9.93 16.07
CA GLY A 115 -9.03 10.96 16.48
C GLY A 115 -8.82 12.34 15.84
N LEU A 116 -8.52 12.35 14.54
CA LEU A 116 -8.50 13.56 13.72
C LEU A 116 -9.94 14.04 13.45
N THR A 117 -10.15 15.36 13.50
CA THR A 117 -11.49 15.99 13.40
C THR A 117 -11.61 17.03 12.27
N ASP A 118 -10.49 17.43 11.64
CA ASP A 118 -10.43 18.40 10.54
C ASP A 118 -9.62 17.83 9.37
N THR A 119 -10.14 16.76 8.77
CA THR A 119 -9.44 16.02 7.71
C THR A 119 -9.92 16.35 6.30
N GLY A 120 -10.98 17.16 6.18
CA GLY A 120 -11.70 17.35 4.92
C GLY A 120 -12.55 16.16 4.48
N PHE A 121 -12.59 15.06 5.27
CA PHE A 121 -13.46 13.92 5.04
C PHE A 121 -14.76 14.04 5.86
N ALA A 122 -15.85 13.46 5.36
CA ALA A 122 -17.11 13.39 6.09
C ALA A 122 -16.99 12.45 7.32
N GLY A 123 -17.74 12.76 8.38
CA GLY A 123 -17.67 12.08 9.68
C GLY A 123 -16.90 12.89 10.72
N ASP A 124 -17.10 12.56 12.00
CA ASP A 124 -16.56 13.34 13.12
C ASP A 124 -15.16 12.90 13.56
N TRP A 125 -14.76 11.65 13.28
CA TRP A 125 -13.50 11.06 13.76
C TRP A 125 -12.83 10.26 12.65
N HIS A 126 -11.56 10.56 12.39
CA HIS A 126 -10.73 9.81 11.46
C HIS A 126 -9.41 9.39 12.10
N ASN A 127 -8.84 8.33 11.59
CA ASN A 127 -7.52 7.85 11.98
C ASN A 127 -6.62 7.84 10.74
N ALA A 128 -5.32 8.06 10.92
CA ALA A 128 -4.35 8.13 9.84
C ALA A 128 -3.17 7.18 10.08
N VAL A 129 -2.77 6.50 9.02
CA VAL A 129 -1.64 5.57 8.97
C VAL A 129 -0.62 6.08 7.95
N PHE A 130 0.65 6.06 8.34
CA PHE A 130 1.78 6.50 7.52
C PHE A 130 2.81 5.37 7.40
N VAL A 131 3.26 5.13 6.18
CA VAL A 131 4.30 4.16 5.82
C VAL A 131 5.29 4.83 4.87
N ASP A 132 6.51 4.30 4.79
CA ASP A 132 7.53 4.79 3.86
C ASP A 132 7.54 3.91 2.62
N LEU A 133 7.36 4.54 1.45
CA LEU A 133 7.35 3.87 0.15
C LEU A 133 8.66 4.06 -0.62
N SER A 134 9.70 4.62 0.01
CA SER A 134 10.99 4.88 -0.63
C SER A 134 11.67 3.63 -1.23
N PHE A 135 11.32 2.43 -0.75
CA PHE A 135 11.86 1.16 -1.24
C PHE A 135 11.48 0.84 -2.68
N LEU A 136 10.39 1.43 -3.20
CA LEU A 136 9.96 1.26 -4.60
C LEU A 136 10.90 1.98 -5.59
N GLY A 137 11.79 2.85 -5.10
CA GLY A 137 12.74 3.60 -5.93
C GLY A 137 12.16 4.92 -6.45
N HIS A 138 12.66 5.39 -7.60
CA HIS A 138 12.25 6.67 -8.17
C HIS A 138 11.67 6.49 -9.57
N GLY A 139 10.69 7.33 -9.94
CA GLY A 139 10.09 7.34 -11.27
C GLY A 139 9.15 6.16 -11.56
N ALA A 140 8.82 5.35 -10.55
CA ALA A 140 7.82 4.31 -10.65
C ALA A 140 6.43 4.91 -10.37
N ASP A 141 5.49 4.66 -11.29
CA ASP A 141 4.07 4.76 -11.00
C ASP A 141 3.68 3.59 -10.11
N PHE A 142 2.75 3.80 -9.19
CA PHE A 142 2.27 2.76 -8.31
C PHE A 142 0.79 2.93 -7.98
N THR A 143 0.12 1.80 -7.80
CA THR A 143 -1.21 1.69 -7.20
C THR A 143 -1.06 1.05 -5.83
N VAL A 144 -1.73 1.60 -4.81
CA VAL A 144 -1.84 0.98 -3.49
C VAL A 144 -3.27 0.57 -3.22
N HIS A 145 -3.44 -0.56 -2.54
CA HIS A 145 -4.72 -1.12 -2.15
C HIS A 145 -4.67 -1.55 -0.68
N PHE A 146 -5.66 -1.11 0.09
CA PHE A 146 -5.90 -1.57 1.43
C PHE A 146 -7.38 -1.85 1.62
N THR A 147 -7.71 -2.96 2.26
CA THR A 147 -9.04 -3.17 2.83
C THR A 147 -8.94 -3.77 4.22
N MET A 148 -9.98 -3.58 5.02
CA MET A 148 -10.15 -4.31 6.27
C MET A 148 -10.82 -5.67 6.05
N GLU A 149 -10.82 -6.51 7.08
CA GLU A 149 -11.34 -7.89 7.03
C GLU A 149 -12.79 -8.00 6.52
N CYS A 150 -13.69 -7.09 6.89
CA CYS A 150 -15.07 -7.12 6.39
C CYS A 150 -15.22 -6.67 4.93
N GLY A 151 -14.21 -6.03 4.33
CA GLY A 151 -14.21 -5.66 2.91
C GLY A 151 -15.01 -4.41 2.52
N ASN A 152 -15.79 -3.81 3.42
CA ASN A 152 -16.65 -2.66 3.11
C ASN A 152 -15.93 -1.29 3.14
N ASP A 153 -14.63 -1.30 3.45
CA ASP A 153 -13.75 -0.13 3.41
C ASP A 153 -12.59 -0.47 2.47
N ASN A 154 -12.70 -0.05 1.22
CA ASN A 154 -11.68 -0.24 0.19
C ASN A 154 -10.96 1.10 -0.08
N LEU A 155 -9.72 1.19 0.37
CA LEU A 155 -8.88 2.39 0.26
C LEU A 155 -7.83 2.16 -0.83
N MET A 156 -8.07 2.78 -1.97
CA MET A 156 -7.18 2.74 -3.14
C MET A 156 -6.51 4.11 -3.33
N GLY A 157 -5.25 4.10 -3.73
CA GLY A 157 -4.52 5.30 -4.08
C GLY A 157 -3.57 5.03 -5.24
N GLN A 158 -3.23 6.08 -5.99
CA GLN A 158 -2.25 6.01 -7.06
C GLN A 158 -1.26 7.15 -6.90
N GLY A 159 -0.02 6.93 -7.31
CA GLY A 159 1.02 7.94 -7.24
C GLY A 159 2.17 7.64 -8.18
N ALA A 160 3.06 8.61 -8.30
CA ALA A 160 4.33 8.47 -8.98
C ALA A 160 5.43 8.91 -8.02
N LEU A 161 6.47 8.09 -7.86
CA LEU A 161 7.61 8.51 -7.05
C LEU A 161 8.44 9.52 -7.85
N PRO A 162 8.78 10.69 -7.27
CA PRO A 162 9.52 11.71 -7.99
C PRO A 162 10.84 11.12 -8.50
N ALA A 163 11.05 11.23 -9.82
CA ALA A 163 12.33 10.91 -10.44
C ALA A 163 13.42 11.82 -9.82
N PRO A 164 14.66 11.33 -9.63
CA PRO A 164 15.74 12.19 -9.16
C PRO A 164 15.87 13.34 -10.16
N GLU A 165 16.03 14.57 -9.65
CA GLU A 165 16.19 15.74 -10.50
C GLU A 165 17.24 15.46 -11.59
N PRO A 166 16.93 15.67 -12.88
CA PRO A 166 17.83 15.29 -13.95
C PRO A 166 19.19 15.94 -13.75
N GLY A 167 20.27 15.15 -13.91
CA GLY A 167 21.65 15.66 -13.97
C GLY A 167 21.83 16.78 -15.01
N THR A 168 20.84 16.99 -15.88
CA THR A 168 20.66 18.17 -16.73
C THR A 168 20.78 19.50 -15.99
N LEU A 169 20.38 19.63 -14.72
CA LEU A 169 20.61 20.88 -13.96
C LEU A 169 22.09 21.09 -13.63
N LEU A 170 22.79 20.02 -13.27
CA LEU A 170 24.24 20.03 -13.06
C LEU A 170 24.98 20.27 -14.39
N LEU A 171 24.55 19.63 -15.47
CA LEU A 171 25.08 19.81 -16.83
C LEU A 171 24.80 21.22 -17.38
N LEU A 172 23.64 21.80 -17.09
CA LEU A 172 23.32 23.18 -17.42
C LEU A 172 24.20 24.14 -16.63
N GLY A 173 24.34 23.92 -15.32
CA GLY A 173 25.21 24.73 -14.47
C GLY A 173 26.69 24.66 -14.90
N THR A 174 27.21 23.46 -15.14
CA THR A 174 28.59 23.27 -15.61
C THR A 174 28.79 23.76 -17.04
N GLY A 175 27.80 23.61 -17.92
CA GLY A 175 27.82 24.15 -19.28
C GLY A 175 27.87 25.69 -19.30
N LEU A 176 27.08 26.35 -18.46
CA LEU A 176 27.11 27.81 -18.30
C LEU A 176 28.45 28.30 -17.72
N LEU A 177 28.99 27.60 -16.71
CA LEU A 177 30.32 27.91 -16.17
C LEU A 177 31.42 27.71 -17.22
N GLY A 178 31.32 26.65 -18.04
CA GLY A 178 32.23 26.39 -19.16
C GLY A 178 32.21 27.50 -20.21
N LEU A 179 31.01 27.98 -20.60
CA LEU A 179 30.85 29.10 -21.53
C LEU A 179 31.41 30.41 -20.98
N LEU A 180 31.19 30.70 -19.70
CA LEU A 180 31.76 31.88 -19.04
C LEU A 180 33.29 31.82 -18.93
N ALA A 181 33.84 30.64 -18.65
CA ALA A 181 35.29 30.42 -18.60
C ALA A 181 35.94 30.56 -20.00
N TRP A 182 35.27 30.07 -21.04
CA TRP A 182 35.73 30.20 -22.43
C TRP A 182 35.72 31.66 -22.89
N ARG A 183 34.67 32.42 -22.56
CA ARG A 183 34.57 33.85 -22.88
C ARG A 183 35.63 34.73 -22.20
N ARG A 184 36.22 34.29 -21.08
CA ARG A 184 37.33 35.00 -20.41
C ARG A 184 38.71 34.74 -21.02
N ARG A 185 38.82 33.74 -21.89
CA ARG A 185 40.08 33.35 -22.55
C ARG A 185 40.23 33.91 -23.98
N HIS A 186 39.18 34.52 -24.52
CA HIS A 186 39.15 35.26 -25.78
C HIS A 186 38.83 36.73 -25.52
#